data_AF-A0A0Q8SRH4-F1
#
_entry.id   AF-A0A0Q8SRH4-F1
#
_cell.length_a   1.000
_cell.length_b   1.000
_cell.length_c   1.000
_cell.angle_alpha   90.00
_cell.angle_beta   90.00
_cell.angle_gamma   90.00
#
_symmetry.space_group_name_H-M   'P 1'
#
loop_
_entity.id
_entity.type
_entity.pdbx_description
1 polymer ?
#
loop_
_entity_poly.entity_id
_entity_poly.type
_entity_poly.pdbx_seq_one_letter_code
_entity_poly.pdbx_strand_id
1 'polypeptide(L)'
;METRQKIILSLSVITFLALTLAIYFASNAMGYYRFTQICAQRAGLQVDRPLAVHAGWSAEPDEAGILLASYPQIDFVRYADAAGQLWDLKRTTEKANMWDAGFRPFPADLSKAAQYRFKRILQNVPNEVRLTLHAAAVTEERLGQVVVTYQDFGYRVFAPDWGPGQATVCSSRGQQGAPMAQDLRERAAITTAFASP
;
A
#
# COMPACT_ATOMS: atom_id res chain seq x y z
N MET A 1 -33.56 -52.08 18.55
CA MET A 1 -34.01 -50.98 17.68
C MET A 1 -33.33 -49.66 18.05
N GLU A 2 -33.14 -49.36 19.34
CA GLU A 2 -32.50 -48.13 19.84
C GLU A 2 -31.08 -47.86 19.29
N THR A 3 -30.25 -48.88 19.08
CA THR A 3 -28.86 -48.70 18.62
C THR A 3 -28.78 -48.10 17.22
N ARG A 4 -29.67 -48.50 16.31
CA ARG A 4 -29.69 -47.97 14.93
C ARG A 4 -30.12 -46.50 14.88
N GLN A 5 -31.12 -46.14 15.69
CA GLN A 5 -31.60 -44.76 15.78
C GLN A 5 -30.51 -43.82 16.33
N LYS A 6 -29.77 -44.25 17.36
CA LYS A 6 -28.64 -43.48 17.91
C LYS A 6 -27.54 -43.24 16.87
N ILE A 7 -27.20 -44.25 16.07
CA ILE A 7 -26.19 -44.13 15.01
C ILE A 7 -26.63 -43.13 13.93
N ILE A 8 -27.87 -43.20 13.46
CA ILE A 8 -28.40 -42.29 12.42
C ILE A 8 -28.40 -40.84 12.91
N LEU A 9 -28.79 -40.61 14.17
CA LEU A 9 -28.78 -39.27 14.75
C LEU A 9 -27.35 -38.71 14.84
N SER A 10 -26.39 -39.50 15.33
CA SER A 10 -24.99 -39.10 15.41
C SER A 10 -24.41 -38.76 14.03
N LEU A 11 -24.68 -39.59 13.01
CA LEU A 11 -24.25 -39.32 11.64
C LEU A 11 -24.86 -38.02 11.10
N SER A 12 -26.15 -37.80 11.34
CA SER A 12 -26.84 -36.58 10.89
C SER A 12 -26.24 -35.32 11.51
N VAL A 13 -25.92 -35.35 12.81
CA VAL A 13 -25.27 -34.24 13.51
C VAL A 13 -23.86 -33.99 12.97
N ILE A 14 -23.08 -35.04 12.72
CA ILE A 14 -21.72 -34.91 12.16
C ILE A 14 -21.77 -34.31 10.76
N THR A 15 -22.66 -34.79 9.89
CA THR A 15 -22.83 -34.26 8.53
C THR A 15 -23.27 -32.80 8.57
N PHE A 16 -24.22 -32.44 9.43
CA PHE A 16 -24.69 -31.07 9.58
C PHE A 16 -23.57 -30.13 10.05
N LEU A 17 -22.79 -30.56 11.05
CA LEU A 17 -21.63 -29.80 11.54
C LEU A 17 -20.59 -29.61 10.44
N ALA A 18 -20.25 -30.67 9.70
CA ALA A 18 -19.30 -30.62 8.60
C ALA A 18 -19.75 -29.68 7.48
N LEU A 19 -21.04 -29.72 7.10
CA LEU A 19 -21.60 -28.82 6.09
C LEU A 19 -21.58 -27.36 6.55
N THR A 20 -21.92 -27.12 7.82
CA THR A 20 -21.88 -25.77 8.40
C THR A 20 -20.46 -25.20 8.41
N LEU A 21 -19.47 -26.01 8.79
CA LEU A 21 -18.06 -25.64 8.72
C LEU A 21 -17.63 -25.38 7.26
N ALA A 22 -17.99 -26.25 6.32
CA ALA A 22 -17.65 -26.07 4.91
C ALA A 22 -18.21 -24.75 4.35
N ILE A 23 -19.47 -24.43 4.67
CA ILE A 23 -20.11 -23.15 4.27
C ILE A 23 -19.37 -21.96 4.93
N TYR A 24 -19.04 -22.08 6.22
CA TYR A 24 -18.31 -21.03 6.94
C TYR A 24 -16.92 -20.75 6.34
N PHE A 25 -16.22 -21.78 5.87
CA PHE A 25 -14.90 -21.65 5.25
C PHE A 25 -14.93 -21.37 3.74
N ALA A 26 -16.06 -21.60 3.07
CA ALA A 26 -16.19 -21.39 1.62
C ALA A 26 -15.90 -19.95 1.21
N SER A 27 -16.35 -18.96 1.99
CA SER A 27 -16.06 -17.54 1.73
C SER A 27 -14.56 -17.24 1.79
N ASN A 28 -13.83 -17.91 2.68
CA ASN A 28 -12.39 -17.72 2.83
C ASN A 28 -11.61 -18.34 1.66
N ALA A 29 -12.02 -19.52 1.18
CA ALA A 29 -11.41 -20.14 0.02
C ALA A 29 -11.65 -19.30 -1.25
N MET A 30 -12.88 -18.84 -1.44
CA MET A 30 -13.24 -17.97 -2.57
C MET A 30 -12.52 -16.62 -2.50
N GLY A 31 -12.44 -15.99 -1.33
CA GLY A 31 -11.73 -14.74 -1.13
C GLY A 31 -10.23 -14.86 -1.42
N TYR A 32 -9.60 -15.94 -0.96
CA TYR A 32 -8.17 -16.18 -1.24
C TYR A 32 -7.93 -16.41 -2.74
N TYR A 33 -8.80 -17.17 -3.41
CA TYR A 33 -8.71 -17.34 -4.85
C TYR A 33 -8.81 -16.00 -5.58
N ARG A 34 -9.80 -15.15 -5.26
CA ARG A 34 -9.93 -13.80 -5.83
C ARG A 34 -8.71 -12.92 -5.57
N PHE A 35 -8.19 -12.95 -4.34
CA PHE A 35 -6.96 -12.28 -3.97
C PHE A 35 -5.80 -12.66 -4.90
N THR A 36 -5.55 -13.96 -5.14
CA THR A 36 -4.45 -14.40 -6.03
C THR A 36 -4.64 -13.93 -7.47
N GLN A 37 -5.87 -13.94 -7.98
CA GLN A 37 -6.19 -13.46 -9.33
C GLN A 37 -5.95 -11.96 -9.46
N ILE A 38 -6.51 -11.17 -8.54
CA ILE A 38 -6.35 -9.70 -8.52
C ILE A 38 -4.87 -9.34 -8.40
N CYS A 39 -4.16 -10.04 -7.52
CA CYS A 39 -2.74 -9.81 -7.32
C CYS A 39 -1.94 -10.02 -8.60
N ALA A 40 -2.15 -11.14 -9.29
CA ALA A 40 -1.44 -11.46 -10.52
C ALA A 40 -1.72 -10.45 -11.64
N GLN A 41 -2.92 -9.87 -11.66
CA GLN A 41 -3.34 -8.92 -12.71
C GLN A 41 -2.92 -7.48 -12.43
N ARG A 42 -2.91 -7.06 -11.16
CA ARG A 42 -2.90 -5.63 -10.81
C ARG A 42 -1.77 -5.22 -9.88
N ALA A 43 -1.20 -6.14 -9.10
CA ALA A 43 -0.15 -5.76 -8.17
C ALA A 43 1.07 -5.24 -8.94
N GLY A 44 1.91 -4.47 -8.26
CA GLY A 44 3.21 -4.04 -8.74
C GLY A 44 3.30 -2.62 -9.19
N LEU A 45 4.45 -2.32 -9.79
CA LEU A 45 4.75 -1.05 -10.41
C LEU A 45 4.13 -0.98 -11.80
N GLN A 46 3.40 0.10 -12.06
CA GLN A 46 2.99 0.53 -13.39
C GLN A 46 3.59 1.91 -13.63
N VAL A 47 4.32 2.06 -14.74
CA VAL A 47 4.99 3.30 -15.12
C VAL A 47 4.46 3.71 -16.48
N ASP A 48 3.56 4.70 -16.50
CA ASP A 48 3.05 5.28 -17.74
C ASP A 48 4.05 6.29 -18.30
N ARG A 49 4.71 7.05 -17.40
CA ARG A 49 5.76 8.00 -17.75
C ARG A 49 6.88 8.00 -16.71
N PRO A 50 8.16 8.05 -17.12
CA PRO A 50 9.27 8.16 -16.20
C PRO A 50 9.19 9.41 -15.33
N LEU A 51 9.67 9.30 -14.10
CA LEU A 51 9.79 10.40 -13.15
C LEU A 51 11.06 11.19 -13.44
N ALA A 52 10.93 12.51 -13.51
CA ALA A 52 12.07 13.41 -13.62
C ALA A 52 12.88 13.41 -12.33
N VAL A 53 14.21 13.32 -12.47
CA VAL A 53 15.15 13.56 -11.37
C VAL A 53 15.18 15.04 -11.03
N HIS A 54 15.49 15.37 -9.77
CA HIS A 54 15.58 16.73 -9.25
C HIS A 54 14.27 17.54 -9.37
N ALA A 55 13.14 16.86 -9.53
CA ALA A 55 11.83 17.49 -9.54
C ALA A 55 11.33 17.75 -8.11
N GLY A 56 10.56 18.82 -7.94
CA GLY A 56 9.78 19.04 -6.73
C GLY A 56 8.53 18.17 -6.69
N TRP A 57 8.20 17.63 -5.52
CA TRP A 57 6.98 16.85 -5.31
C TRP A 57 6.06 17.56 -4.34
N SER A 58 4.77 17.24 -4.34
CA SER A 58 3.80 17.65 -3.33
C SER A 58 3.24 16.43 -2.61
N ALA A 59 2.92 16.55 -1.33
CA ALA A 59 2.35 15.48 -0.53
C ALA A 59 1.63 16.03 0.72
N GLU A 60 0.97 15.13 1.46
CA GLU A 60 0.47 15.44 2.80
C GLU A 60 1.65 15.69 3.77
N PRO A 61 1.46 16.49 4.83
CA PRO A 61 2.54 16.87 5.75
C PRO A 61 3.24 15.70 6.43
N ASP A 62 2.50 14.65 6.76
CA ASP A 62 3.00 13.44 7.42
C ASP A 62 3.80 12.52 6.46
N GLU A 63 3.59 12.65 5.16
CA GLU A 63 4.33 11.89 4.14
C GLU A 63 5.62 12.59 3.70
N ALA A 64 5.72 13.92 3.86
CA ALA A 64 6.79 14.73 3.26
C ALA A 64 8.21 14.27 3.65
N GLY A 65 8.44 14.00 4.94
CA GLY A 65 9.74 13.52 5.44
C GLY A 65 10.09 12.12 4.94
N ILE A 66 9.09 11.23 4.90
CA ILE A 66 9.26 9.84 4.43
C ILE A 66 9.58 9.83 2.94
N LEU A 67 8.98 10.72 2.15
CA LEU A 67 9.25 10.85 0.73
C LEU A 67 10.69 11.28 0.45
N LEU A 68 11.17 12.35 1.10
CA LEU A 68 12.56 12.76 0.95
C LEU A 68 13.54 11.68 1.44
N ALA A 69 13.21 10.95 2.50
CA ALA A 69 14.04 9.83 2.95
C ALA A 69 14.07 8.68 1.94
N SER A 70 12.92 8.38 1.33
CA SER A 70 12.74 7.25 0.41
C SER A 70 13.34 7.52 -0.96
N TYR A 71 13.21 8.73 -1.48
CA TYR A 71 13.55 9.11 -2.85
C TYR A 71 14.57 10.25 -2.87
N PRO A 72 15.88 9.95 -2.75
CA PRO A 72 16.93 10.96 -2.73
C PRO A 72 17.06 11.76 -4.03
N GLN A 73 16.40 11.34 -5.11
CA GLN A 73 16.35 12.03 -6.41
C GLN A 73 15.40 13.25 -6.41
N ILE A 74 14.61 13.45 -5.36
CA ILE A 74 13.67 14.58 -5.25
C ILE A 74 14.37 15.77 -4.58
N ASP A 75 14.21 16.96 -5.15
CA ASP A 75 14.86 18.18 -4.63
C ASP A 75 14.15 18.76 -3.40
N PHE A 76 12.81 18.74 -3.41
CA PHE A 76 11.98 19.21 -2.30
C PHE A 76 10.61 18.55 -2.31
N VAL A 77 9.97 18.50 -1.13
CA VAL A 77 8.56 18.12 -1.00
C VAL A 77 7.76 19.29 -0.45
N ARG A 78 6.78 19.76 -1.22
CA ARG A 78 5.85 20.81 -0.88
C ARG A 78 4.64 20.24 -0.14
N TYR A 79 4.28 20.83 0.99
CA TYR A 79 3.08 20.49 1.73
C TYR A 79 2.42 21.76 2.27
N ALA A 80 1.11 21.67 2.55
CA ALA A 80 0.37 22.71 3.23
C ALA A 80 0.24 22.36 4.71
N ASP A 81 0.55 23.28 5.62
CA ASP A 81 0.29 23.06 7.04
C ASP A 81 -1.21 23.20 7.39
N ALA A 82 -1.54 23.04 8.68
CA ALA A 82 -2.91 23.15 9.15
C ALA A 82 -3.55 24.54 8.94
N ALA A 83 -2.74 25.59 8.75
CA ALA A 83 -3.19 26.94 8.43
C ALA A 83 -3.29 27.18 6.91
N GLY A 84 -2.95 26.19 6.08
CA GLY A 84 -2.91 26.31 4.62
C GLY A 84 -1.66 27.00 4.10
N GLN A 85 -0.67 27.30 4.97
CA GLN A 85 0.59 27.88 4.53
C GLN A 85 1.45 26.80 3.85
N LEU A 86 2.03 27.15 2.71
CA LEU A 86 2.87 26.25 1.94
C LEU A 86 4.32 26.27 2.42
N TRP A 87 4.87 25.07 2.58
CA TRP A 87 6.24 24.84 3.00
C TRP A 87 6.92 23.89 2.02
N ASP A 88 8.20 24.12 1.74
CA ASP A 88 9.07 23.19 1.04
C ASP A 88 10.00 22.52 2.05
N LEU A 89 9.81 21.21 2.26
CA LEU A 89 10.77 20.39 2.99
C LEU A 89 11.96 20.09 2.07
N LYS A 90 13.19 20.32 2.55
CA LYS A 90 14.42 20.08 1.79
C LYS A 90 15.43 19.32 2.62
N ARG A 91 16.33 18.59 1.95
CA ARG A 91 17.49 17.97 2.59
C ARG A 91 18.59 19.01 2.81
N THR A 92 19.11 19.08 4.03
CA THR A 92 20.24 19.92 4.43
C THR A 92 21.43 19.07 4.82
N THR A 93 22.64 19.61 4.67
CA THR A 93 23.87 19.00 5.18
C THR A 93 24.03 19.17 6.68
N GLU A 94 23.34 20.16 7.25
CA GLU A 94 23.31 20.41 8.69
C GLU A 94 22.51 19.33 9.42
N LYS A 95 23.19 18.56 10.25
CA LYS A 95 22.60 17.56 11.15
C LYS A 95 22.92 17.94 12.59
N ALA A 96 21.91 17.98 13.45
CA ALA A 96 22.10 18.23 14.87
C ALA A 96 22.78 17.05 15.58
N ASN A 97 22.51 15.82 15.12
CA ASN A 97 23.09 14.58 15.66
C ASN A 97 22.93 13.42 14.66
N MET A 98 23.32 12.20 15.05
CA MET A 98 23.25 11.01 14.19
C MET A 98 21.84 10.52 13.85
N TRP A 99 20.83 10.94 14.62
CA TRP A 99 19.42 10.59 14.41
C TRP A 99 18.67 11.62 13.57
N ASP A 100 19.27 12.79 13.34
CA ASP A 100 18.71 13.84 12.51
C ASP A 100 18.81 13.43 11.03
N ALA A 101 17.64 13.26 10.41
CA ALA A 101 17.53 12.93 9.00
C ALA A 101 18.05 14.06 8.08
N GLY A 102 18.28 15.26 8.63
CA GLY A 102 18.77 16.43 7.89
C GLY A 102 17.69 17.00 7.00
N PHE A 103 16.43 17.01 7.46
CA PHE A 103 15.33 17.67 6.75
C PHE A 103 14.95 18.95 7.48
N ARG A 104 14.75 20.03 6.73
CA ARG A 104 14.33 21.32 7.28
C ARG A 104 13.21 21.91 6.43
N PRO A 105 12.15 22.46 7.05
CA PRO A 105 11.11 23.17 6.33
C PRO A 105 11.58 24.58 5.98
N PHE A 106 11.24 25.03 4.79
CA PHE A 106 11.44 26.40 4.31
C PHE A 106 10.09 26.95 3.81
N PRO A 107 9.84 28.27 3.90
CA PRO A 107 8.70 28.86 3.19
C PRO A 107 8.73 28.44 1.72
N ALA A 108 7.58 28.08 1.15
CA ALA A 108 7.53 27.57 -0.22
C ALA A 108 8.07 28.59 -1.24
N ASP A 109 9.00 28.15 -2.07
CA ASP A 109 9.51 28.93 -3.19
C ASP A 109 8.55 28.80 -4.38
N LEU A 110 7.64 29.77 -4.51
CA LEU A 110 6.61 29.75 -5.54
C LEU A 110 7.16 29.91 -6.96
N SER A 111 8.44 30.28 -7.12
CA SER A 111 9.10 30.26 -8.43
C SER A 111 9.38 28.83 -8.92
N LYS A 112 9.41 27.85 -8.00
CA LYS A 112 9.58 26.43 -8.27
C LYS A 112 8.24 25.71 -8.14
N ALA A 113 7.80 25.06 -9.21
CA ALA A 113 6.60 24.24 -9.18
C ALA A 113 6.92 22.84 -8.65
N ALA A 114 6.02 22.28 -7.82
CA ALA A 114 5.99 20.83 -7.62
C ALA A 114 5.46 20.19 -8.90
N GLN A 115 6.26 19.34 -9.53
CA GLN A 115 5.91 18.69 -10.79
C GLN A 115 4.99 17.50 -10.57
N TYR A 116 5.14 16.83 -9.43
CA TYR A 116 4.40 15.62 -9.10
C TYR A 116 3.70 15.74 -7.75
N ARG A 117 2.61 15.01 -7.58
CA ARG A 117 1.90 14.78 -6.32
C ARG A 117 1.99 13.32 -5.95
N PHE A 118 2.43 13.05 -4.73
CA PHE A 118 2.39 11.72 -4.16
C PHE A 118 1.14 11.55 -3.30
N LYS A 119 0.57 10.35 -3.31
CA LYS A 119 -0.52 9.96 -2.42
C LYS A 119 -0.47 8.48 -2.11
N ARG A 120 -0.49 8.11 -0.83
CA ARG A 120 -0.84 6.75 -0.41
C ARG A 120 -2.34 6.53 -0.38
N ILE A 121 -2.73 5.33 -0.77
CA ILE A 121 -4.11 4.88 -0.83
C ILE A 121 -4.18 3.58 -0.03
N LEU A 122 -4.99 3.60 1.03
CA LEU A 122 -5.30 2.42 1.83
C LEU A 122 -6.82 2.26 1.85
N GLN A 123 -7.33 1.21 1.21
CA GLN A 123 -8.78 1.00 1.13
C GLN A 123 -9.15 -0.46 0.96
N ASN A 124 -10.36 -0.84 1.38
CA ASN A 124 -10.92 -2.14 1.04
C ASN A 124 -11.24 -2.19 -0.46
N VAL A 125 -11.00 -3.35 -1.07
CA VAL A 125 -11.38 -3.55 -2.47
C VAL A 125 -12.89 -3.79 -2.55
N PRO A 126 -13.64 -2.97 -3.30
CA PRO A 126 -15.10 -3.11 -3.38
C PRO A 126 -15.50 -4.50 -3.88
N ASN A 127 -16.57 -5.04 -3.29
CA ASN A 127 -17.13 -6.36 -3.63
C ASN A 127 -16.18 -7.55 -3.39
N GLU A 128 -15.06 -7.35 -2.69
CA GLU A 128 -14.12 -8.42 -2.36
C GLU A 128 -14.10 -8.68 -0.85
N VAL A 129 -14.03 -9.95 -0.48
CA VAL A 129 -14.06 -10.37 0.93
C VAL A 129 -12.66 -10.23 1.51
N ARG A 130 -12.51 -9.38 2.55
CA ARG A 130 -11.27 -9.26 3.36
C ARG A 130 -10.01 -8.93 2.53
N LEU A 131 -10.21 -8.20 1.45
CA LEU A 131 -9.15 -7.74 0.55
C LEU A 131 -8.94 -6.24 0.72
N THR A 132 -7.70 -5.86 1.01
CA THR A 132 -7.27 -4.47 1.17
C THR A 132 -6.26 -4.13 0.07
N LEU A 133 -6.46 -2.99 -0.58
CA LEU A 133 -5.51 -2.36 -1.48
C LEU A 133 -4.61 -1.42 -0.68
N HIS A 134 -3.32 -1.58 -0.87
CA HIS A 134 -2.32 -0.61 -0.47
C HIS A 134 -1.64 -0.10 -1.74
N ALA A 135 -1.75 1.19 -2.03
CA ALA A 135 -1.15 1.76 -3.22
C ALA A 135 -0.43 3.07 -2.95
N ALA A 136 0.58 3.35 -3.75
CA ALA A 136 1.18 4.66 -3.89
C ALA A 136 0.93 5.14 -5.32
N ALA A 137 0.46 6.37 -5.47
CA ALA A 137 0.22 7.00 -6.76
C ALA A 137 1.04 8.29 -6.87
N VAL A 138 1.73 8.45 -7.98
CA VAL A 138 2.43 9.68 -8.36
C VAL A 138 1.68 10.30 -9.53
N THR A 139 1.15 11.51 -9.34
CA THR A 139 0.36 12.25 -10.33
C THR A 139 1.17 13.43 -10.83
N GLU A 140 1.27 13.65 -12.14
CA GLU A 140 1.85 14.90 -12.66
C GLU A 140 0.88 16.05 -12.41
N GLU A 141 1.29 17.04 -11.62
CA GLU A 141 0.44 18.16 -11.16
C GLU A 141 -0.13 18.97 -12.33
N ARG A 142 0.67 19.21 -13.36
CA ARG A 142 0.26 20.01 -14.52
C ARG A 142 -0.87 19.35 -15.33
N LEU A 143 -0.84 18.03 -15.47
CA LEU A 143 -1.81 17.29 -16.29
C LEU A 143 -2.92 16.64 -15.46
N GLY A 144 -2.76 16.54 -14.14
CA GLY A 144 -3.68 15.81 -13.27
C GLY A 144 -3.72 14.30 -13.56
N GLN A 145 -2.67 13.76 -14.21
CA GLN A 145 -2.61 12.37 -14.64
C GLN A 145 -1.68 11.57 -13.75
N VAL A 146 -2.12 10.38 -13.35
CA VAL A 146 -1.26 9.41 -12.68
C VAL A 146 -0.21 8.93 -13.67
N VAL A 147 1.06 9.00 -13.29
CA VAL A 147 2.21 8.60 -14.14
C VAL A 147 2.94 7.38 -13.61
N VAL A 148 2.85 7.14 -12.29
CA VAL A 148 3.38 5.95 -11.63
C VAL A 148 2.37 5.48 -10.61
N THR A 149 2.09 4.17 -10.59
CA THR A 149 1.42 3.53 -9.47
C THR A 149 2.22 2.34 -8.98
N TYR A 150 2.22 2.13 -7.67
CA TYR A 150 2.62 0.89 -7.05
C TYR A 150 1.43 0.34 -6.27
N GLN A 151 1.05 -0.92 -6.51
CA GLN A 151 -0.10 -1.56 -5.84
C GLN A 151 0.32 -2.86 -5.18
N ASP A 152 0.01 -3.01 -3.90
CA ASP A 152 0.06 -4.27 -3.15
C ASP A 152 -1.35 -4.60 -2.65
N PHE A 153 -1.64 -5.89 -2.51
CA PHE A 153 -2.90 -6.35 -1.95
C PHE A 153 -2.64 -7.17 -0.69
N GLY A 154 -3.45 -6.95 0.34
CA GLY A 154 -3.46 -7.71 1.58
C GLY A 154 -4.75 -8.52 1.70
N TYR A 155 -4.64 -9.82 1.99
CA TYR A 155 -5.77 -10.69 2.26
C TYR A 155 -5.73 -11.23 3.68
N ARG A 156 -6.86 -11.16 4.40
CA ARG A 156 -6.97 -11.63 5.79
C ARG A 156 -7.78 -12.92 5.87
N VAL A 157 -7.14 -14.00 6.35
CA VAL A 157 -7.78 -15.33 6.46
C VAL A 157 -8.82 -15.38 7.58
N PHE A 158 -8.60 -14.69 8.70
CA PHE A 158 -9.49 -14.68 9.88
C PHE A 158 -9.82 -13.26 10.36
N ALA A 159 -11.00 -13.10 10.94
CA ALA A 159 -11.42 -11.95 11.76
C ALA A 159 -10.89 -12.13 13.21
N PRO A 160 -10.71 -11.07 14.03
CA PRO A 160 -11.46 -9.82 14.04
C PRO A 160 -10.84 -8.71 13.18
N ASP A 161 -11.65 -7.75 12.76
CA ASP A 161 -11.24 -6.59 11.94
C ASP A 161 -10.18 -5.69 12.62
N TRP A 162 -9.92 -5.90 13.91
CA TRP A 162 -9.04 -5.11 14.76
C TRP A 162 -7.83 -5.93 15.23
N GLY A 163 -6.62 -5.45 14.93
CA GLY A 163 -5.34 -6.05 15.36
C GLY A 163 -4.37 -6.26 14.19
N PRO A 164 -3.07 -6.47 14.47
CA PRO A 164 -2.06 -6.81 13.47
C PRO A 164 -2.31 -8.23 12.95
N GLY A 165 -3.40 -8.39 12.19
CA GLY A 165 -3.77 -9.66 11.59
C GLY A 165 -2.68 -10.10 10.62
N GLN A 166 -2.42 -11.40 10.61
CA GLN A 166 -1.58 -12.06 9.61
C GLN A 166 -2.23 -11.90 8.23
N ALA A 167 -1.99 -10.77 7.58
CA ALA A 167 -2.41 -10.55 6.21
C ALA A 167 -1.39 -11.25 5.29
N THR A 168 -1.88 -12.09 4.39
CA THR A 168 -1.06 -12.50 3.25
C THR A 168 -0.98 -11.30 2.32
N VAL A 169 0.20 -10.69 2.23
CA VAL A 169 0.45 -9.60 1.29
C VAL A 169 1.07 -10.18 0.04
N CYS A 170 0.67 -9.66 -1.10
CA CYS A 170 1.33 -9.97 -2.36
C CYS A 170 1.81 -8.70 -3.06
N SER A 171 3.01 -8.80 -3.62
CA SER A 171 3.62 -7.84 -4.54
C SER A 171 3.92 -8.54 -5.87
N SER A 172 3.96 -7.81 -6.98
CA SER A 172 3.95 -8.35 -8.36
C SER A 172 5.10 -9.24 -8.83
N ARG A 173 5.94 -9.76 -7.94
CA ARG A 173 7.10 -10.58 -8.31
C ARG A 173 7.35 -11.70 -7.32
N GLY A 174 6.41 -12.64 -7.16
CA GLY A 174 6.66 -13.92 -6.48
C GLY A 174 7.25 -13.86 -5.05
N GLN A 175 7.33 -12.68 -4.43
CA GLN A 175 7.91 -12.47 -3.12
C GLN A 175 6.80 -12.60 -2.09
N GLN A 176 6.42 -13.85 -1.82
CA GLN A 176 5.71 -14.19 -0.59
C GLN A 176 6.74 -14.07 0.55
N GLY A 177 6.81 -12.90 1.16
CA GLY A 177 7.76 -12.59 2.24
C GLY A 177 7.05 -12.00 3.46
N ALA A 178 7.76 -11.99 4.60
CA ALA A 178 7.30 -11.40 5.84
C ALA A 178 6.79 -9.95 5.64
N PRO A 179 5.85 -9.46 6.47
CA PRO A 179 5.27 -8.12 6.38
C PRO A 179 6.28 -6.96 6.50
N MET A 180 7.54 -7.23 6.85
CA MET A 180 8.65 -6.29 6.74
C MET A 180 9.07 -6.12 5.26
N ALA A 181 9.03 -4.94 4.68
CA ALA A 181 8.26 -3.75 4.99
C ALA A 181 7.72 -3.30 3.63
N GLN A 182 6.40 -3.28 3.46
CA GLN A 182 5.75 -2.88 2.21
C GLN A 182 6.36 -1.58 1.63
N ASP A 183 6.71 -0.65 2.53
CA ASP A 183 7.43 0.59 2.23
C ASP A 183 8.75 0.39 1.48
N LEU A 184 9.55 -0.64 1.80
CA LEU A 184 10.82 -0.90 1.12
C LEU A 184 10.60 -1.40 -0.31
N ARG A 185 9.57 -2.21 -0.54
CA ARG A 185 9.23 -2.70 -1.89
C ARG A 185 8.66 -1.58 -2.76
N GLU A 186 7.73 -0.81 -2.20
CA GLU A 186 7.20 0.40 -2.84
C GLU A 186 8.35 1.36 -3.20
N ARG A 187 9.21 1.67 -2.23
CA ARG A 187 10.39 2.52 -2.43
C ARG A 187 11.30 1.99 -3.53
N ALA A 188 11.68 0.72 -3.48
CA ALA A 188 12.56 0.12 -4.48
C ALA A 188 11.91 0.17 -5.87
N ALA A 189 10.62 -0.16 -5.96
CA ALA A 189 9.87 -0.14 -7.21
C ALA A 189 9.77 1.27 -7.79
N ILE A 190 9.29 2.25 -7.02
CA ILE A 190 9.16 3.64 -7.48
C ILE A 190 10.54 4.24 -7.82
N THR A 191 11.60 3.83 -7.12
CA THR A 191 12.98 4.24 -7.47
C THR A 191 13.35 3.84 -8.90
N THR A 192 12.88 2.70 -9.40
CA THR A 192 13.10 2.28 -10.81
C THR A 192 12.29 3.07 -11.83
N ALA A 193 11.30 3.86 -11.40
CA ALA A 193 10.50 4.71 -12.27
C ALA A 193 11.14 6.08 -12.51
N PHE A 194 12.10 6.50 -11.68
CA PHE A 194 12.99 7.61 -12.04
C PHE A 194 13.81 7.19 -13.25
N ALA A 195 13.85 8.06 -14.26
CA ALA A 195 14.43 7.76 -15.57
C ALA A 195 15.69 6.87 -15.48
N SER A 196 15.55 5.61 -15.92
CA SER A 196 16.66 4.97 -16.61
C SER A 196 16.86 5.77 -17.89
N PRO A 197 18.08 6.27 -18.16
CA PRO A 197 18.38 7.03 -19.39
C PRO A 197 18.01 6.25 -20.65
#